data_AF-A0A914YUA6-F1
#
_entry.id   AF-A0A914YUA6-F1
#
_cell.length_a   1.000
_cell.length_b   1.000
_cell.length_c   1.000
_cell.angle_alpha   90.00
_cell.angle_beta   90.00
_cell.angle_gamma   90.00
#
_symmetry.space_group_name_H-M   'P 1'
#
loop_
_entity.id
_entity.type
_entity.pdbx_description
1 polymer ?
#
loop_
_entity_poly.entity_id
_entity_poly.type
_entity_poly.pdbx_seq_one_letter_code
_entity_poly.pdbx_strand_id
1 'polypeptide(L)'
;MNELKSSPELEITDTEKADIWKKLTERRLSKIPAQSHALFFEEEVNDVPAAFCELDQYVITDKKENIGYWRESTRWVKFQEVLDEEGKRWSKPHLPVISANALFQLK
;
A
#
# COMPACT_ATOMS: atom_id res chain seq x y z
N MET A 1 23.37 -38.96 18.01
CA MET A 1 22.41 -38.60 16.95
C MET A 1 21.11 -38.24 17.64
N ASN A 2 20.84 -36.95 17.83
CA ASN A 2 19.56 -36.50 18.36
C ASN A 2 18.72 -36.00 17.18
N GLU A 3 17.64 -36.72 16.90
CA GLU A 3 16.64 -36.31 15.92
C GLU A 3 15.90 -35.08 16.46
N LEU A 4 16.14 -33.91 15.83
CA LEU A 4 15.27 -32.76 15.96
C LEU A 4 13.93 -33.13 15.33
N LYS A 5 12.92 -33.44 16.16
CA LYS A 5 11.53 -33.51 15.69
C LYS A 5 11.15 -32.12 15.19
N SER A 6 11.02 -31.96 13.87
CA SER A 6 10.53 -30.72 13.27
C SER A 6 9.11 -30.46 13.76
N SER A 7 8.89 -29.26 14.31
CA SER A 7 7.55 -28.80 14.66
C SER A 7 6.70 -28.76 13.38
N PRO A 8 5.45 -29.23 13.38
CA PRO A 8 4.61 -29.14 12.19
C PRO A 8 4.27 -27.66 11.97
N GLU A 9 4.79 -27.07 10.90
CA GLU A 9 4.20 -25.85 10.37
C GLU A 9 2.79 -26.21 9.90
N LEU A 10 1.79 -25.67 10.61
CA LEU A 10 0.40 -25.80 10.22
C LEU A 10 0.23 -25.08 8.88
N GLU A 11 0.20 -25.84 7.78
CA GLU A 11 -0.14 -25.32 6.47
C GLU A 11 -1.61 -24.92 6.45
N ILE A 12 -1.87 -23.62 6.66
CA ILE A 12 -3.20 -23.05 6.54
C ILE A 12 -3.61 -23.11 5.08
N THR A 13 -4.74 -23.75 4.80
CA THR A 13 -5.29 -23.89 3.45
C THR A 13 -5.76 -22.53 2.92
N ASP A 14 -5.82 -22.36 1.60
CA ASP A 14 -6.21 -21.07 1.00
C ASP A 14 -7.64 -20.65 1.38
N THR A 15 -8.53 -21.62 1.64
CA THR A 15 -9.88 -21.38 2.16
C THR A 15 -9.85 -20.81 3.58
N GLU A 16 -9.03 -21.38 4.45
CA GLU A 16 -8.87 -20.87 5.82
C GLU A 16 -8.22 -19.49 5.84
N LYS A 17 -7.27 -19.22 4.94
CA LYS A 17 -6.74 -17.87 4.75
C LYS A 17 -7.84 -16.90 4.35
N ALA A 18 -8.68 -17.26 3.39
CA ALA A 18 -9.80 -16.42 2.94
C ALA A 18 -10.79 -16.12 4.09
N ASP A 19 -11.11 -17.13 4.91
CA ASP A 19 -11.97 -16.95 6.09
C ASP A 19 -11.36 -16.05 7.15
N ILE A 20 -10.04 -16.17 7.39
CA ILE A 20 -9.30 -15.29 8.29
C ILE A 20 -9.33 -13.85 7.76
N TRP A 21 -9.08 -13.66 6.47
CA TRP A 21 -9.15 -12.34 5.81
C TRP A 21 -10.54 -11.72 5.91
N LYS A 22 -11.59 -12.51 5.71
CA LYS A 22 -12.98 -12.06 5.85
C LYS A 22 -13.25 -11.58 7.27
N LYS A 23 -12.92 -12.38 8.29
CA LYS A 23 -13.10 -12.01 9.71
C LYS A 23 -12.31 -10.77 10.10
N LEU A 24 -11.07 -10.62 9.62
CA LEU A 24 -10.24 -9.45 9.88
C LEU A 24 -10.82 -8.19 9.23
N THR A 25 -11.36 -8.33 8.02
CA THR A 25 -11.97 -7.24 7.27
C THR A 25 -13.27 -6.78 7.94
N GLU A 26 -14.17 -7.71 8.27
CA GLU A 26 -15.42 -7.42 9.00
C GLU A 26 -15.15 -6.74 10.35
N ARG A 27 -14.16 -7.23 11.10
CA ARG A 27 -13.75 -6.62 12.37
C ARG A 27 -13.20 -5.21 12.19
N ARG A 28 -12.49 -4.94 11.10
CA ARG A 28 -11.99 -3.59 10.76
C ARG A 28 -13.13 -2.68 10.35
N LEU A 29 -14.06 -3.16 9.53
CA LEU A 29 -15.24 -2.44 9.06
C LEU A 29 -16.16 -2.04 10.22
N SER A 30 -16.35 -2.91 11.22
CA SER A 30 -17.18 -2.61 12.41
C SER A 30 -16.70 -1.40 13.23
N LYS A 31 -15.44 -0.98 13.07
CA LYS A 31 -14.84 0.16 13.77
C LYS A 31 -14.92 1.47 12.99
N ILE A 32 -15.40 1.42 11.76
CA ILE A 32 -15.51 2.58 10.87
C ILE A 32 -16.96 3.09 10.94
N PRO A 33 -17.20 4.40 11.12
CA PRO A 33 -18.55 4.97 11.07
C PRO A 33 -19.27 4.59 9.77
N ALA A 34 -20.56 4.25 9.83
CA ALA A 34 -21.34 3.78 8.68
C ALA A 34 -21.32 4.75 7.48
N GLN A 35 -21.18 6.05 7.72
CA GLN A 35 -21.05 7.07 6.67
C GLN A 35 -19.77 6.95 5.85
N SER A 36 -18.70 6.37 6.42
CA SER A 36 -17.45 6.13 5.72
C SER A 36 -17.44 4.77 5.00
N HIS A 37 -18.37 3.85 5.27
CA HIS A 37 -18.48 2.59 4.51
C HIS A 37 -18.82 2.83 3.05
N ALA A 38 -19.70 3.80 2.76
CA ALA A 38 -20.19 4.10 1.42
C ALA A 38 -19.14 4.66 0.46
N LEU A 39 -18.01 5.20 0.95
CA LEU A 39 -16.98 5.79 0.09
C LEU A 39 -15.80 4.86 -0.20
N PHE A 40 -15.66 3.73 0.51
CA PHE A 40 -14.44 2.91 0.43
C PHE A 40 -14.67 1.49 -0.08
N PHE A 41 -15.90 0.99 -0.09
CA PHE A 41 -16.20 -0.41 -0.42
C PHE A 41 -17.51 -0.57 -1.20
N GLU A 42 -17.80 0.31 -2.17
CA GLU A 42 -18.70 -0.13 -3.24
C GLU A 42 -18.01 -1.28 -3.98
N GLU A 43 -18.57 -2.49 -3.82
CA GLU A 43 -18.24 -3.66 -4.61
C GLU A 43 -18.36 -3.29 -6.10
N GLU A 44 -17.21 -3.39 -6.80
CA GLU A 44 -17.08 -3.61 -8.23
C GLU A 44 -18.06 -2.88 -9.16
N VAL A 45 -17.63 -1.73 -9.71
CA VAL A 45 -18.18 -1.24 -11.00
C VAL A 45 -17.20 -1.45 -12.16
N ASN A 46 -16.00 -2.01 -11.93
CA ASN A 46 -15.08 -2.33 -13.02
C ASN A 46 -14.29 -3.59 -12.71
N ASP A 47 -14.37 -4.59 -13.60
CA ASP A 47 -13.51 -5.81 -13.68
C ASP A 47 -12.01 -5.51 -13.84
N VAL A 48 -11.58 -4.27 -13.59
CA VAL A 48 -10.20 -3.84 -13.77
C VAL A 48 -9.45 -4.10 -12.46
N PRO A 49 -8.41 -4.94 -12.48
CA PRO A 49 -7.56 -5.15 -11.31
C PRO A 49 -6.99 -3.81 -10.83
N ALA A 50 -6.86 -3.66 -9.51
CA ALA A 50 -6.19 -2.49 -8.96
C ALA A 50 -4.77 -2.41 -9.53
N ALA A 51 -4.45 -1.30 -10.20
CA ALA A 51 -3.10 -1.05 -10.69
C ALA A 51 -2.18 -0.70 -9.51
N PHE A 52 -0.96 -1.25 -9.54
CA PHE A 52 0.14 -0.74 -8.76
C PHE A 52 0.79 0.42 -9.52
N CYS A 53 1.02 1.53 -8.84
CA CYS A 53 1.80 2.65 -9.37
C CYS A 53 2.82 3.10 -8.34
N GLU A 54 4.02 3.47 -8.78
CA GLU A 54 5.09 4.02 -7.94
C GLU A 54 5.59 5.35 -8.53
N LEU A 55 6.09 6.22 -7.66
CA LEU A 55 6.71 7.50 -8.02
C LEU A 55 8.13 7.51 -7.49
N ASP A 56 9.08 7.49 -8.41
CA ASP A 56 10.48 7.69 -8.13
C ASP A 56 10.89 9.15 -8.30
N GLN A 57 11.75 9.62 -7.39
CA GLN A 57 12.38 10.93 -7.44
C GLN A 57 13.88 10.79 -7.60
N TYR A 58 14.47 11.63 -8.45
CA TYR A 58 15.92 11.70 -8.61
C TYR A 58 16.53 12.57 -7.51
N VAL A 59 17.37 11.99 -6.67
CA VAL A 59 18.04 12.65 -5.55
C VAL A 59 19.50 12.90 -5.91
N ILE A 60 19.90 14.17 -5.96
CA ILE A 60 21.28 14.58 -6.25
C ILE A 60 22.11 14.47 -4.97
N THR A 61 23.18 13.67 -5.01
CA THR A 61 24.14 13.53 -3.91
C THR A 61 25.30 14.51 -4.05
N ASP A 62 25.75 14.78 -5.27
CA ASP A 62 26.76 15.80 -5.58
C ASP A 62 26.27 16.71 -6.72
N LYS A 63 26.08 18.00 -6.40
CA LYS A 63 25.63 19.02 -7.35
C LYS A 63 26.71 19.43 -8.37
N LYS A 64 27.99 19.30 -8.04
CA LYS A 64 29.10 19.69 -8.94
C LYS A 64 29.31 18.64 -10.03
N GLU A 65 29.29 17.38 -9.63
CA GLU A 65 29.49 16.24 -10.54
C GLU A 65 28.17 15.74 -11.16
N ASN A 66 27.04 16.35 -10.80
CA ASN A 66 25.69 15.95 -11.22
C ASN A 66 25.41 14.45 -10.99
N ILE A 67 25.90 13.94 -9.85
CA ILE A 67 25.74 12.54 -9.45
C ILE A 67 24.54 12.45 -8.51
N GLY A 68 23.70 11.46 -8.75
CA GLY A 68 22.49 11.20 -7.99
C GLY A 68 21.92 9.82 -8.27
N TYR A 69 20.86 9.46 -7.57
CA TYR A 69 20.19 8.17 -7.69
C TYR A 69 18.67 8.33 -7.65
N TRP A 70 17.97 7.36 -8.25
CA TRP A 70 16.51 7.28 -8.16
C TRP A 70 16.11 6.63 -6.83
N ARG A 71 15.12 7.24 -6.16
CA ARG A 71 14.55 6.74 -4.91
C ARG A 71 13.03 6.75 -5.01
N GLU A 72 12.42 5.64 -4.63
CA GLU A 72 10.97 5.56 -4.46
C GLU A 72 10.49 6.54 -3.39
N SER A 73 9.45 7.30 -3.68
CA SER A 73 8.92 8.34 -2.79
C SER A 73 7.47 8.12 -2.40
N THR A 74 6.66 7.55 -3.29
CA THR A 74 5.23 7.33 -3.07
C THR A 74 4.76 6.16 -3.92
N ARG A 75 3.80 5.38 -3.41
CA ARG A 75 3.18 4.28 -4.13
C ARG A 75 1.67 4.25 -3.93
N TRP A 76 0.98 3.62 -4.87
CA TRP A 76 -0.47 3.52 -4.90
C TRP A 76 -0.94 2.11 -5.23
N VAL A 77 -1.87 1.61 -4.41
CA VAL A 77 -2.80 0.53 -4.74
C VAL A 77 -4.15 0.88 -4.14
N LYS A 78 -5.03 1.52 -4.93
CA LYS A 78 -6.26 2.22 -4.51
C LYS A 78 -6.03 3.42 -3.57
N PHE A 79 -5.10 3.30 -2.62
CA PHE A 79 -4.69 4.31 -1.65
C PHE A 79 -3.23 4.67 -1.82
N GLN A 80 -2.87 5.88 -1.39
CA GLN A 80 -1.51 6.40 -1.37
C GLN A 80 -0.77 5.98 -0.09
N GLU A 81 0.48 5.60 -0.25
CA GLU A 81 1.47 5.49 0.83
C GLU A 81 2.70 6.31 0.45
N VAL A 82 3.20 7.13 1.36
CA VAL A 82 4.37 8.00 1.16
C VAL A 82 5.52 7.47 2.00
N LEU A 83 6.73 7.44 1.42
CA LEU A 83 7.94 7.06 2.12
C LEU A 83 8.45 8.24 2.96
N ASP A 84 8.93 7.97 4.17
CA ASP A 84 9.56 9.00 5.00
C ASP A 84 10.89 9.51 4.43
N GLU A 85 11.36 10.64 4.96
CA GLU A 85 12.60 11.29 4.49
C GLU A 85 13.84 10.37 4.64
N GLU A 86 13.82 9.51 5.66
CA GLU A 86 14.88 8.54 5.93
C GLU A 86 14.83 7.31 5.01
N GLY A 87 13.72 7.09 4.29
CA GLY A 87 13.54 5.93 3.41
C GLY A 87 13.28 4.62 4.14
N LYS A 88 12.89 4.64 5.42
CA LYS A 88 12.76 3.45 6.28
C LYS A 88 11.33 3.03 6.52
N ARG A 89 10.36 3.93 6.34
CA ARG A 89 8.98 3.65 6.72
C ARG A 89 7.96 4.29 5.77
N TRP A 90 7.02 3.47 5.36
CA TRP A 90 5.80 3.90 4.68
C TRP A 90 4.79 4.50 5.66
N SER A 91 4.11 5.55 5.23
CA SER A 91 2.93 6.09 5.91
C SER A 91 1.80 5.06 5.94
N LYS A 92 0.75 5.29 6.75
CA LYS A 92 -0.49 4.52 6.63
C LYS A 92 -1.15 4.81 5.27
N PRO A 93 -1.81 3.82 4.64
CA PRO A 93 -2.61 4.05 3.43
C PRO A 93 -3.64 5.16 3.65
N HIS A 94 -3.71 6.12 2.73
CA HIS A 94 -4.64 7.25 2.78
C HIS A 94 -5.09 7.69 1.39
N LEU A 95 -6.13 8.53 1.32
CA LEU A 95 -6.58 9.11 0.07
C LEU A 95 -5.58 10.18 -0.41
N PRO A 96 -5.14 10.16 -1.68
CA PRO A 96 -4.30 11.21 -2.23
C PRO A 96 -5.04 12.55 -2.25
N VAL A 97 -4.37 13.63 -1.84
CA VAL A 97 -4.84 15.01 -2.02
C VAL A 97 -3.89 15.70 -2.98
N ILE A 98 -4.39 16.06 -4.16
CA ILE A 98 -3.59 16.70 -5.22
C ILE A 98 -3.97 18.17 -5.28
N SER A 99 -2.97 19.06 -5.34
CA SER A 99 -3.22 20.49 -5.51
C SER A 99 -3.79 20.79 -6.91
N ALA A 100 -4.70 21.77 -7.00
CA ALA A 100 -5.26 22.19 -8.30
C ALA A 100 -4.18 22.61 -9.29
N ASN A 101 -3.10 23.25 -8.82
CA ASN A 101 -1.97 23.65 -9.66
C ASN A 101 -1.25 22.44 -10.28
N ALA A 102 -1.05 21.37 -9.52
CA ALA A 102 -0.45 20.14 -10.05
C ALA A 102 -1.32 19.53 -11.16
N LEU A 103 -2.65 19.55 -11.00
CA LEU A 103 -3.59 19.11 -12.06
C LEU A 103 -3.54 20.01 -13.30
N PHE A 104 -3.32 21.32 -13.16
CA PHE A 104 -3.22 22.20 -14.32
C PHE A 104 -1.90 22.10 -15.08
N GLN A 105 -0.82 21.74 -14.39
CA GLN A 105 0.48 21.46 -15.01
C GLN A 105 0.49 20.09 -15.70
N LEU A 106 -0.31 19.14 -15.20
CA LEU A 106 -0.57 17.86 -15.84
C LEU A 106 -1.63 18.04 -16.94
N LYS A 107 -1.21 18.43 -18.14
CA LYS A 107 -2.08 18.54 -19.32
C LYS A 107 -1.51 17.81 -20.52
#